data_AF-A0A4U1JHF8-F1
#
_entry.id   AF-A0A4U1JHF8-F1
#
_cell.length_a   1.000
_cell.length_b   1.000
_cell.length_c   1.000
_cell.angle_alpha   90.00
_cell.angle_beta   90.00
_cell.angle_gamma   90.00
#
_symmetry.space_group_name_H-M   'P 1'
#
loop_
_entity.id
_entity.type
_entity.pdbx_description
1 polymer ?
#
loop_
_entity_poly.entity_id
_entity_poly.type
_entity_poly.pdbx_seq_one_letter_code
_entity_poly.pdbx_strand_id
1 'polypeptide(L)'
;MQSGKSLRLMPDPAGISGDPAAVIPLLEEIEALPESATGALVFGPPTQGTVLVENGRICWAAASGMERRLAELLRAYADEPPESKRIEDVYKRCKRDQIPVVKALVDSGLVSLDGLKEVIRQHTSEALIALTREPLREAPNWAPHKHQGYDAKFTFDPCELIVSVGGVFHPDLAGRARLDFDGLLRSGVYAVSFARAPQSNTPVPIYRSPGAYFTLRQVMSLGRWAFSALDVCNAYSARARIAATLVEPGEYLVAWQSRGVVSVAQCEDSMSFAFIVGKRARATS
;
A
#
# COMPACT_ATOMS: atom_id res chain seq x y z
N MET A 1 -14.80 19.78 10.45
CA MET A 1 -15.34 18.46 10.81
C MET A 1 -15.24 17.56 9.59
N GLN A 2 -14.20 16.74 9.47
CA GLN A 2 -14.18 15.68 8.46
C GLN A 2 -15.15 14.61 8.95
N SER A 3 -16.28 14.47 8.25
CA SER A 3 -17.26 13.41 8.50
C SER A 3 -16.52 12.08 8.55
N GLY A 4 -16.72 11.33 9.64
CA GLY A 4 -16.15 10.00 9.80
C GLY A 4 -16.61 9.13 8.66
N LYS A 5 -15.79 9.05 7.59
CA LYS A 5 -15.98 8.11 6.49
C LYS A 5 -15.94 6.73 7.14
N SER A 6 -17.13 6.15 7.31
CA SER A 6 -17.31 4.76 7.71
C SER A 6 -16.29 3.93 6.95
N LEU A 7 -15.47 3.18 7.68
CA LEU A 7 -14.60 2.16 7.12
C LEU A 7 -15.52 1.21 6.33
N ARG A 8 -15.69 1.46 5.03
CA ARG A 8 -16.35 0.50 4.16
C ARG A 8 -15.48 -0.73 4.20
N LEU A 9 -16.05 -1.81 4.72
CA LEU A 9 -15.43 -3.12 4.66
C LEU A 9 -15.13 -3.36 3.18
N MET A 10 -13.83 -3.45 2.88
CA MET A 10 -13.40 -3.73 1.52
C MET A 10 -13.97 -5.09 1.12
N PRO A 11 -14.42 -5.25 -0.14
CA PRO A 11 -14.86 -6.55 -0.61
C PRO A 11 -13.74 -7.56 -0.38
N ASP A 12 -14.11 -8.77 0.04
CA ASP A 12 -13.17 -9.85 0.30
C ASP A 12 -12.23 -9.99 -0.91
N PRO A 13 -10.90 -9.98 -0.73
CA PRO A 13 -9.99 -10.28 -1.82
C PRO A 13 -10.35 -11.64 -2.42
N ALA A 14 -10.83 -11.63 -3.67
CA ALA A 14 -11.40 -12.81 -4.31
C ALA A 14 -10.39 -13.97 -4.39
N GLY A 15 -10.38 -14.86 -3.39
CA GLY A 15 -9.48 -16.01 -3.34
C GLY A 15 -8.00 -15.67 -3.53
N ILE A 16 -7.58 -14.47 -3.13
CA ILE A 16 -6.19 -14.03 -3.30
C ILE A 16 -5.32 -14.81 -2.32
N SER A 17 -4.71 -15.89 -2.82
CA SER A 17 -3.65 -16.61 -2.14
C SER A 17 -2.30 -16.08 -2.64
N GLY A 18 -1.35 -15.88 -1.74
CA GLY A 18 0.01 -15.49 -2.07
C GLY A 18 0.78 -15.08 -0.84
N ASP A 19 2.03 -14.66 -1.06
CA ASP A 19 2.83 -13.99 -0.04
C ASP A 19 2.92 -12.51 -0.38
N PRO A 20 2.43 -11.57 0.45
CA PRO A 20 2.60 -10.14 0.21
C PRO A 20 4.08 -9.74 0.04
N ALA A 21 5.02 -10.47 0.67
CA ALA A 21 6.43 -10.20 0.52
C ALA A 21 6.97 -10.53 -0.90
N ALA A 22 6.29 -11.37 -1.67
CA ALA A 22 6.68 -11.69 -3.04
C ALA A 22 6.56 -10.48 -3.99
N VAL A 23 5.80 -9.46 -3.62
CA VAL A 23 5.65 -8.22 -4.39
C VAL A 23 6.85 -7.28 -4.22
N ILE A 24 7.62 -7.42 -3.14
CA ILE A 24 8.71 -6.49 -2.79
C ILE A 24 9.78 -6.38 -3.89
N PRO A 25 10.34 -7.48 -4.43
CA PRO A 25 11.40 -7.36 -5.44
C PRO A 25 10.96 -6.60 -6.70
N LEU A 26 9.71 -6.82 -7.14
CA LEU A 26 9.13 -6.12 -8.29
C LEU A 26 8.99 -4.62 -8.00
N LEU A 27 8.53 -4.25 -6.81
CA LEU A 27 8.38 -2.85 -6.43
C LEU A 27 9.75 -2.17 -6.23
N GLU A 28 10.77 -2.88 -5.75
CA GLU A 28 12.15 -2.38 -5.67
C GLU A 28 12.75 -2.15 -7.07
N GLU A 29 12.45 -3.03 -8.04
CA GLU A 29 12.87 -2.84 -9.43
C GLU A 29 12.25 -1.59 -10.05
N ILE A 30 10.96 -1.35 -9.80
CA ILE A 30 10.27 -0.13 -10.27
C ILE A 30 10.84 1.12 -9.59
N GLU A 31 11.09 1.08 -8.28
CA GLU A 31 11.70 2.20 -7.53
C GLU A 31 13.11 2.53 -8.03
N ALA A 32 13.84 1.55 -8.58
CA ALA A 32 15.19 1.72 -9.12
C ALA A 32 15.21 2.32 -10.55
N LEU A 33 14.05 2.45 -11.21
CA LEU A 33 13.96 3.14 -12.49
C LEU A 33 14.24 4.65 -12.33
N PRO A 34 14.70 5.35 -13.38
CA PRO A 34 14.81 6.80 -13.34
C PRO A 34 13.49 7.48 -12.93
N GLU A 35 13.54 8.58 -12.20
CA GLU A 35 12.33 9.31 -11.76
C GLU A 35 11.44 9.75 -12.94
N SER A 36 12.02 9.95 -14.13
CA SER A 36 11.29 10.29 -15.35
C SER A 36 10.83 9.07 -16.16
N ALA A 37 11.01 7.84 -15.65
CA ALA A 37 10.70 6.63 -16.40
C ALA A 37 9.20 6.53 -16.67
N THR A 38 8.87 6.33 -17.95
CA THR A 38 7.49 6.15 -18.44
C THR A 38 7.45 5.00 -19.42
N GLY A 39 6.60 4.01 -19.16
CA GLY A 39 6.57 2.76 -19.90
C GLY A 39 5.81 1.65 -19.19
N ALA A 40 6.11 0.43 -19.57
CA ALA A 40 5.46 -0.77 -19.07
C ALA A 40 6.47 -1.86 -18.74
N LEU A 41 6.31 -2.53 -17.60
CA LEU A 41 6.91 -3.83 -17.34
C LEU A 41 5.95 -4.91 -17.86
N VAL A 42 6.39 -5.70 -18.84
CA VAL A 42 5.59 -6.73 -19.50
C VAL A 42 6.05 -8.12 -19.04
N PHE A 43 5.10 -8.93 -18.57
CA PHE A 43 5.37 -10.24 -17.97
C PHE A 43 5.10 -11.37 -18.96
N GLY A 44 6.15 -12.10 -19.36
CA GLY A 44 6.11 -13.39 -20.08
C GLY A 44 5.51 -13.39 -21.51
N PRO A 45 5.88 -14.37 -22.35
CA PRO A 45 5.15 -14.71 -23.58
C PRO A 45 4.31 -16.01 -23.43
N PRO A 46 3.00 -16.02 -23.78
CA PRO A 46 2.15 -14.87 -24.08
C PRO A 46 2.00 -13.95 -22.85
N THR A 47 1.63 -12.68 -23.06
CA THR A 47 1.53 -11.68 -21.98
C THR A 47 0.68 -12.18 -20.82
N GLN A 48 1.35 -12.44 -19.69
CA GLN A 48 0.74 -12.83 -18.42
C GLN A 48 0.25 -11.62 -17.63
N GLY A 49 0.78 -10.44 -17.95
CA GLY A 49 0.26 -9.17 -17.50
C GLY A 49 1.23 -8.01 -17.69
N THR A 50 0.90 -6.87 -17.11
CA THR A 50 1.60 -5.62 -17.33
C THR A 50 1.49 -4.70 -16.11
N VAL A 51 2.59 -4.05 -15.76
CA VAL A 51 2.62 -2.93 -14.80
C VAL A 51 2.99 -1.67 -15.55
N LEU A 52 2.12 -0.68 -15.50
CA LEU A 52 2.29 0.60 -16.17
C LEU A 52 2.91 1.61 -15.20
N VAL A 53 3.95 2.29 -15.66
CA VAL A 53 4.75 3.24 -14.87
C VAL A 53 4.77 4.58 -15.60
N GLU A 54 4.52 5.64 -14.86
CA GLU A 54 4.47 7.03 -15.32
C GLU A 54 5.27 7.89 -14.33
N ASN A 55 6.35 8.53 -14.80
CA ASN A 55 7.27 9.31 -13.98
C ASN A 55 7.70 8.57 -12.68
N GLY A 56 8.16 7.33 -12.84
CA GLY A 56 8.63 6.50 -11.72
C GLY A 56 7.52 6.03 -10.75
N ARG A 57 6.25 6.34 -11.04
CA ARG A 57 5.09 5.95 -10.21
C ARG A 57 4.24 4.93 -10.95
N ILE A 58 3.61 4.02 -10.21
CA ILE A 58 2.78 2.98 -10.80
C ILE A 58 1.38 3.55 -11.01
N CYS A 59 0.89 3.55 -12.24
CA CYS A 59 -0.45 4.04 -12.56
C CYS A 59 -1.50 2.92 -12.64
N TRP A 60 -1.09 1.72 -13.03
CA TRP A 60 -1.97 0.59 -13.22
C TRP A 60 -1.19 -0.72 -13.24
N ALA A 61 -1.81 -1.80 -12.80
CA ALA A 61 -1.33 -3.15 -13.03
C ALA A 61 -2.50 -4.04 -13.48
N ALA A 62 -2.19 -4.98 -14.36
CA ALA A 62 -3.12 -6.01 -14.82
C ALA A 62 -2.42 -7.36 -14.85
N ALA A 63 -3.12 -8.38 -14.39
CA ALA A 63 -2.74 -9.79 -14.52
C ALA A 63 -3.81 -10.54 -15.32
N SER A 64 -3.43 -11.63 -15.97
CA SER A 64 -4.37 -12.53 -16.64
C SER A 64 -5.49 -13.00 -15.71
N GLY A 65 -6.74 -12.98 -16.17
CA GLY A 65 -7.91 -13.42 -15.39
C GLY A 65 -8.51 -12.36 -14.45
N MET A 66 -8.05 -11.12 -14.51
CA MET A 66 -8.57 -10.00 -13.69
C MET A 66 -9.53 -9.06 -14.45
N GLU A 67 -10.00 -9.44 -15.62
CA GLU A 67 -10.76 -8.55 -16.53
C GLU A 67 -12.05 -8.03 -15.89
N ARG A 68 -12.66 -8.81 -14.99
CA ARG A 68 -13.90 -8.45 -14.28
C ARG A 68 -13.66 -7.76 -12.94
N ARG A 69 -12.44 -7.85 -12.39
CA ARG A 69 -12.19 -7.49 -11.00
C ARG A 69 -12.37 -6.00 -10.74
N LEU A 70 -11.95 -5.15 -11.67
CA LEU A 70 -12.19 -3.71 -11.55
C LEU A 70 -13.69 -3.37 -11.45
N ALA A 71 -14.52 -4.01 -12.26
CA ALA A 71 -15.97 -3.78 -12.23
C ALA A 71 -16.59 -4.23 -10.89
N GLU A 72 -16.14 -5.35 -10.33
CA GLU A 72 -16.56 -5.80 -9.00
C GLU A 72 -16.18 -4.80 -7.90
N LEU A 73 -14.94 -4.30 -7.92
CA LEU A 73 -14.46 -3.30 -6.98
C LEU A 73 -15.25 -1.98 -7.10
N LEU A 74 -15.51 -1.50 -8.32
CA LEU A 74 -16.34 -0.32 -8.55
C LEU A 74 -17.74 -0.48 -7.95
N ARG A 75 -18.36 -1.66 -8.09
CA ARG A 75 -19.68 -1.93 -7.51
C ARG A 75 -19.66 -1.94 -5.98
N ALA A 76 -18.61 -2.49 -5.38
CA ALA A 76 -18.46 -2.53 -3.92
C ALA A 76 -18.21 -1.15 -3.31
N TYR A 77 -17.58 -0.25 -4.06
CA TYR A 77 -17.24 1.11 -3.59
C TYR A 77 -18.32 2.16 -3.85
N ALA A 78 -19.28 1.89 -4.72
CA ALA A 78 -20.39 2.79 -4.98
C ALA A 78 -21.35 2.87 -3.77
N ASP A 79 -21.89 4.06 -3.51
CA ASP A 79 -22.87 4.28 -2.43
C ASP A 79 -24.14 3.45 -2.67
N GLU A 80 -24.56 3.39 -3.93
CA GLU A 80 -25.57 2.48 -4.45
C GLU A 80 -24.89 1.62 -5.53
N PRO A 81 -24.77 0.30 -5.34
CA PRO A 81 -24.08 -0.57 -6.30
C PRO A 81 -24.73 -0.47 -7.68
N PRO A 82 -24.05 0.09 -8.69
CA PRO A 82 -24.64 0.22 -10.02
C PRO A 82 -24.84 -1.17 -10.62
N GLU A 83 -25.87 -1.29 -11.46
CA GLU A 83 -26.03 -2.45 -12.33
C GLU A 83 -24.79 -2.64 -13.19
N SER A 84 -24.34 -3.89 -13.39
CA SER A 84 -23.18 -4.19 -14.25
C SER A 84 -23.29 -3.53 -15.62
N LYS A 85 -24.51 -3.52 -16.16
CA LYS A 85 -24.81 -2.91 -17.46
C LYS A 85 -24.46 -1.43 -17.50
N ARG A 86 -24.69 -0.68 -16.42
CA ARG A 86 -24.39 0.75 -16.35
C ARG A 86 -22.88 1.02 -16.40
N ILE A 87 -22.08 0.18 -15.73
CA ILE A 87 -20.60 0.26 -15.81
C ILE A 87 -20.14 -0.07 -17.24
N GLU A 88 -20.64 -1.17 -17.83
CA GLU A 88 -20.29 -1.56 -19.20
C GLU A 88 -20.66 -0.48 -20.23
N ASP A 89 -21.79 0.18 -20.07
CA ASP A 89 -22.25 1.24 -20.96
C ASP A 89 -21.30 2.46 -20.91
N VAL A 90 -20.75 2.78 -19.73
CA VAL A 90 -19.70 3.80 -19.60
C VAL A 90 -18.44 3.37 -20.35
N TYR A 91 -17.99 2.12 -20.23
CA TYR A 91 -16.83 1.62 -20.98
C TYR A 91 -17.04 1.66 -22.50
N LYS A 92 -18.20 1.19 -22.97
CA LYS A 92 -18.56 1.21 -24.40
C LYS A 92 -18.57 2.64 -24.94
N ARG A 93 -19.14 3.58 -24.18
CA ARG A 93 -19.13 5.01 -24.51
C ARG A 93 -17.71 5.57 -24.58
N CYS A 94 -16.88 5.30 -23.58
CA CYS A 94 -15.49 5.78 -23.56
C CYS A 94 -14.68 5.27 -24.74
N LYS A 95 -14.85 3.98 -25.10
CA LYS A 95 -14.19 3.38 -26.26
C LYS A 95 -14.65 4.02 -27.58
N ARG A 96 -15.95 4.27 -27.72
CA ARG A 96 -16.53 4.92 -28.91
C ARG A 96 -16.09 6.37 -29.05
N ASP A 97 -16.14 7.12 -27.96
CA ASP A 97 -15.98 8.57 -27.95
C ASP A 97 -14.54 9.00 -27.62
N GLN A 98 -13.63 8.04 -27.41
CA GLN A 98 -12.22 8.25 -27.00
C GLN A 98 -12.10 9.12 -25.73
N ILE A 99 -13.03 8.95 -24.79
CA ILE A 99 -13.06 9.67 -23.51
C ILE A 99 -12.29 8.85 -22.47
N PRO A 100 -11.47 9.48 -21.60
CA PRO A 100 -10.85 8.79 -20.48
C PRO A 100 -11.90 8.14 -19.55
N VAL A 101 -11.80 6.83 -19.35
CA VAL A 101 -12.73 6.04 -18.52
C VAL A 101 -12.87 6.61 -17.12
N VAL A 102 -11.75 6.98 -16.51
CA VAL A 102 -11.68 7.56 -15.16
C VAL A 102 -12.58 8.79 -15.04
N LYS A 103 -12.44 9.74 -15.98
CA LYS A 103 -13.25 10.95 -16.03
C LYS A 103 -14.73 10.61 -16.20
N ALA A 104 -15.05 9.70 -17.13
CA ALA A 104 -16.42 9.31 -17.39
C ALA A 104 -17.12 8.62 -16.20
N LEU A 105 -16.38 7.83 -15.40
CA LEU A 105 -16.90 7.19 -14.20
C LEU A 105 -17.27 8.25 -13.13
N VAL A 106 -16.38 9.22 -12.89
CA VAL A 106 -16.63 10.31 -11.94
C VAL A 106 -17.77 11.22 -12.43
N ASP A 107 -17.72 11.66 -13.69
CA ASP A 107 -18.74 12.55 -14.28
C ASP A 107 -20.13 11.91 -14.30
N SER A 108 -20.22 10.58 -14.35
CA SER A 108 -21.49 9.84 -14.31
C SER A 108 -22.06 9.62 -12.90
N GLY A 109 -21.35 10.09 -11.86
CA GLY A 109 -21.74 9.93 -10.45
C GLY A 109 -21.69 8.49 -9.94
N LEU A 110 -21.07 7.57 -10.69
CA LEU A 110 -20.97 6.15 -10.29
C LEU A 110 -20.03 5.94 -9.11
N VAL A 111 -19.01 6.79 -9.00
CA VAL A 111 -18.01 6.73 -7.94
C VAL A 111 -17.45 8.14 -7.70
N SER A 112 -17.14 8.46 -6.45
CA SER A 112 -16.40 9.68 -6.13
C SER A 112 -14.95 9.60 -6.60
N LEU A 113 -14.27 10.73 -6.75
CA LEU A 113 -12.85 10.75 -7.13
C LEU A 113 -11.98 9.96 -6.13
N ASP A 114 -12.20 10.17 -4.83
CA ASP A 114 -11.52 9.42 -3.76
C ASP A 114 -11.82 7.92 -3.86
N GLY A 115 -13.10 7.56 -4.03
CA GLY A 115 -13.51 6.16 -4.16
C GLY A 115 -12.87 5.48 -5.37
N LEU A 116 -12.75 6.19 -6.50
CA LEU A 116 -12.10 5.66 -7.68
C LEU A 116 -10.59 5.48 -7.46
N LYS A 117 -9.94 6.42 -6.77
CA LYS A 117 -8.53 6.28 -6.41
C LYS A 117 -8.30 5.03 -5.55
N GLU A 118 -9.17 4.80 -4.55
CA GLU A 118 -9.12 3.60 -3.71
C GLU A 118 -9.35 2.31 -4.49
N VAL A 119 -10.34 2.29 -5.40
CA VAL A 119 -10.62 1.14 -6.27
C VAL A 119 -9.42 0.82 -7.17
N ILE A 120 -8.81 1.82 -7.79
CA ILE A 120 -7.65 1.64 -8.67
C ILE A 120 -6.44 1.15 -7.85
N ARG A 121 -6.21 1.72 -6.66
CA ARG A 121 -5.14 1.31 -5.73
C ARG A 121 -5.29 -0.15 -5.32
N GLN A 122 -6.51 -0.54 -4.94
CA GLN A 122 -6.85 -1.92 -4.58
C GLN A 122 -6.64 -2.86 -5.76
N HIS A 123 -7.23 -2.57 -6.92
CA HIS A 123 -7.08 -3.40 -8.13
C HIS A 123 -5.61 -3.59 -8.49
N THR A 124 -4.83 -2.50 -8.47
CA THR A 124 -3.39 -2.53 -8.78
C THR A 124 -2.64 -3.42 -7.80
N SER A 125 -2.98 -3.35 -6.51
CA SER A 125 -2.39 -4.19 -5.46
C SER A 125 -2.71 -5.67 -5.69
N GLU A 126 -3.98 -6.00 -5.97
CA GLU A 126 -4.41 -7.36 -6.28
C GLU A 126 -3.74 -7.91 -7.55
N ALA A 127 -3.55 -7.07 -8.57
CA ALA A 127 -2.84 -7.45 -9.79
C ALA A 127 -1.36 -7.70 -9.56
N LEU A 128 -0.70 -6.89 -8.73
CA LEU A 128 0.69 -7.14 -8.34
C LEU A 128 0.84 -8.48 -7.61
N ILE A 129 -0.08 -8.78 -6.68
CA ILE A 129 -0.10 -10.08 -5.98
C ILE A 129 -0.27 -11.24 -6.97
N ALA A 130 -1.19 -11.10 -7.94
CA ALA A 130 -1.42 -12.11 -8.96
C ALA A 130 -0.18 -12.32 -9.86
N LEU A 131 0.51 -11.25 -10.25
CA LEU A 131 1.74 -11.30 -11.05
C LEU A 131 2.91 -11.96 -10.33
N THR A 132 2.98 -11.86 -9.01
CA THR A 132 4.07 -12.43 -8.20
C THR A 132 3.68 -13.71 -7.46
N ARG A 133 2.51 -14.29 -7.77
CA ARG A 133 2.02 -15.51 -7.10
C ARG A 133 2.91 -16.71 -7.39
N GLU A 134 3.38 -16.83 -8.63
CA GLU A 134 4.33 -17.84 -9.04
C GLU A 134 5.71 -17.19 -9.23
N PRO A 135 6.81 -17.91 -8.93
CA PRO A 135 8.13 -17.44 -9.29
C PRO A 135 8.20 -17.13 -10.79
N LEU A 136 8.65 -15.92 -11.12
CA LEU A 136 8.80 -15.51 -12.50
C LEU A 136 9.79 -16.44 -13.20
N ARG A 137 9.34 -17.07 -14.30
CA ARG A 137 10.23 -17.90 -15.14
C ARG A 137 11.26 -17.07 -15.88
N GLU A 138 10.87 -15.84 -16.23
CA GLU A 138 11.67 -14.86 -16.94
C GLU A 138 11.46 -13.49 -16.29
N ALA A 139 12.50 -12.65 -16.28
CA ALA A 139 12.38 -11.28 -15.81
C ALA A 139 11.41 -10.48 -16.70
N PRO A 140 10.62 -9.54 -16.13
CA PRO A 140 9.73 -8.71 -16.94
C PRO A 140 10.55 -7.85 -17.91
N ASN A 141 10.00 -7.64 -19.11
CA ASN A 141 10.64 -6.79 -20.10
C ASN A 141 10.15 -5.34 -19.96
N TRP A 142 11.07 -4.39 -19.83
CA TRP A 142 10.75 -2.97 -19.83
C TRP A 142 10.52 -2.46 -21.26
N ALA A 143 9.33 -1.91 -21.50
CA ALA A 143 8.92 -1.32 -22.76
C ALA A 143 8.60 0.19 -22.56
N PRO A 144 9.53 1.11 -22.91
CA PRO A 144 9.25 2.55 -22.81
C PRO A 144 8.18 2.96 -23.83
N HIS A 145 7.30 3.88 -23.45
CA HIS A 145 6.32 4.45 -24.39
C HIS A 145 6.13 5.95 -24.22
N LYS A 146 5.74 6.64 -25.29
CA LYS A 146 5.52 8.10 -25.33
C LYS A 146 4.04 8.51 -25.32
N HIS A 147 3.14 7.63 -24.85
CA HIS A 147 1.70 7.91 -24.84
C HIS A 147 1.34 9.11 -23.95
N GLN A 148 0.13 9.66 -24.15
CA GLN A 148 -0.44 10.66 -23.24
C GLN A 148 -0.40 10.10 -21.82
N GLY A 149 0.26 10.85 -20.93
CA GLY A 149 0.49 10.42 -19.56
C GLY A 149 -0.80 10.19 -18.78
N TYR A 150 -0.73 9.31 -17.80
CA TYR A 150 -1.82 9.08 -16.85
C TYR A 150 -2.00 10.30 -15.92
N ASP A 151 -3.23 10.52 -15.45
CA ASP A 151 -3.49 11.57 -14.45
C ASP A 151 -2.76 11.22 -13.14
N ALA A 152 -1.87 12.12 -12.70
CA ALA A 152 -1.03 11.97 -11.52
C ALA A 152 -1.81 11.63 -10.23
N LYS A 153 -3.11 11.93 -10.17
CA LYS A 153 -3.97 11.57 -9.03
C LYS A 153 -4.19 10.06 -8.88
N PHE A 154 -3.96 9.30 -9.95
CA PHE A 154 -4.11 7.84 -10.01
C PHE A 154 -2.77 7.13 -10.20
N THR A 155 -1.68 7.78 -9.74
CA THR A 155 -0.36 7.14 -9.67
C THR A 155 0.07 6.98 -8.22
N PHE A 156 0.68 5.84 -7.92
CA PHE A 156 1.03 5.42 -6.58
C PHE A 156 2.54 5.21 -6.51
N ASP A 157 3.15 5.62 -5.41
CA ASP A 157 4.54 5.24 -5.17
C ASP A 157 4.61 3.76 -4.73
N PRO A 158 5.76 3.09 -4.94
CA PRO A 158 5.95 1.70 -4.53
C PRO A 158 5.63 1.43 -3.05
N CYS A 159 5.94 2.37 -2.16
CA CYS A 159 5.60 2.26 -0.75
C CYS A 159 4.10 2.27 -0.48
N GLU A 160 3.34 3.13 -1.17
CA GLU A 160 1.88 3.16 -1.09
C GLU A 160 1.26 1.82 -1.50
N LEU A 161 1.79 1.20 -2.56
CA LEU A 161 1.28 -0.09 -3.03
C LEU A 161 1.67 -1.27 -2.15
N ILE A 162 2.89 -1.34 -1.60
CA ILE A 162 3.21 -2.45 -0.68
C ILE A 162 2.37 -2.38 0.62
N VAL A 163 2.09 -1.16 1.12
CA VAL A 163 1.19 -0.96 2.26
C VAL A 163 -0.24 -1.38 1.92
N SER A 164 -0.68 -1.06 0.71
CA SER A 164 -1.98 -1.50 0.19
C SER A 164 -2.07 -3.02 0.11
N VAL A 165 -1.06 -3.68 -0.48
CA VAL A 165 -0.93 -5.14 -0.53
C VAL A 165 -1.00 -5.76 0.88
N GLY A 166 -0.24 -5.25 1.84
CA GLY A 166 -0.32 -5.75 3.21
C GLY A 166 -1.69 -5.54 3.86
N GLY A 167 -2.37 -4.42 3.53
CA GLY A 167 -3.75 -4.16 3.94
C GLY A 167 -4.76 -5.17 3.36
N VAL A 168 -4.52 -5.69 2.16
CA VAL A 168 -5.34 -6.77 1.57
C VAL A 168 -5.22 -8.06 2.36
N PHE A 169 -4.01 -8.46 2.76
CA PHE A 169 -3.78 -9.70 3.51
C PHE A 169 -4.10 -9.58 5.01
N HIS A 170 -4.06 -8.37 5.56
CA HIS A 170 -4.23 -8.13 6.99
C HIS A 170 -5.16 -6.95 7.29
N PRO A 171 -6.42 -6.97 6.82
CA PRO A 171 -7.32 -5.81 6.92
C PRO A 171 -7.58 -5.40 8.37
N ASP A 172 -7.74 -6.36 9.29
CA ASP A 172 -7.95 -6.10 10.71
C ASP A 172 -6.74 -5.42 11.37
N LEU A 173 -5.52 -5.86 11.01
CA LEU A 173 -4.30 -5.28 11.54
C LEU A 173 -4.06 -3.88 10.97
N ALA A 174 -4.33 -3.68 9.68
CA ALA A 174 -4.23 -2.37 9.03
C ALA A 174 -5.22 -1.37 9.65
N GLY A 175 -6.47 -1.79 9.91
CA GLY A 175 -7.47 -0.98 10.61
C GLY A 175 -7.04 -0.59 12.03
N ARG A 176 -6.47 -1.55 12.79
CA ARG A 176 -5.91 -1.27 14.13
C ARG A 176 -4.73 -0.32 14.07
N ALA A 177 -3.79 -0.53 13.15
CA ALA A 177 -2.63 0.33 12.96
C ALA A 177 -3.06 1.78 12.70
N ARG A 178 -4.04 1.98 11.80
CA ARG A 178 -4.61 3.31 11.50
C ARG A 178 -5.15 4.00 12.75
N LEU A 179 -6.01 3.32 13.52
CA LEU A 179 -6.59 3.86 14.75
C LEU A 179 -5.52 4.17 15.81
N ASP A 180 -4.50 3.32 15.91
CA ASP A 180 -3.39 3.51 16.83
C ASP A 180 -2.59 4.80 16.50
N PHE A 181 -2.49 5.16 15.21
CA PHE A 181 -1.75 6.33 14.76
C PHE A 181 -2.51 7.65 14.78
N ASP A 182 -3.84 7.64 14.63
CA ASP A 182 -4.66 8.86 14.68
C ASP A 182 -4.46 9.64 16.00
N GLY A 183 -4.08 8.95 17.08
CA GLY A 183 -3.76 9.57 18.37
C GLY A 183 -2.27 9.83 18.64
N LEU A 184 -1.36 9.46 17.74
CA LEU A 184 0.09 9.53 17.94
C LEU A 184 0.80 10.49 17.01
N LEU A 185 0.32 10.63 15.78
CA LEU A 185 1.00 11.43 14.77
C LEU A 185 0.90 12.92 15.12
N ARG A 186 2.07 13.53 15.27
CA ARG A 186 2.30 14.98 15.38
C ARG A 186 3.10 15.42 14.14
N SER A 187 3.22 16.73 13.92
CA SER A 187 4.16 17.25 12.92
C SER A 187 5.57 16.71 13.24
N GLY A 188 6.32 16.29 12.22
CA GLY A 188 7.67 15.71 12.40
C GLY A 188 7.70 14.26 12.90
N VAL A 189 6.56 13.57 12.88
CA VAL A 189 6.47 12.13 13.17
C VAL A 189 6.04 11.36 11.93
N TYR A 190 6.91 10.50 11.43
CA TYR A 190 6.62 9.58 10.34
C TYR A 190 6.62 8.15 10.84
N ALA A 191 5.64 7.36 10.44
CA ALA A 191 5.49 6.03 11.00
C ALA A 191 5.02 5.00 10.00
N VAL A 192 5.40 3.75 10.27
CA VAL A 192 5.01 2.58 9.50
C VAL A 192 4.61 1.48 10.48
N SER A 193 3.52 0.77 10.18
CA SER A 193 3.19 -0.49 10.86
C SER A 193 3.39 -1.66 9.92
N PHE A 194 3.73 -2.79 10.54
CA PHE A 194 3.97 -4.04 9.89
C PHE A 194 3.17 -5.15 10.56
N ALA A 195 2.61 -6.04 9.75
CA ALA A 195 2.19 -7.35 10.20
C ALA A 195 3.42 -8.26 10.33
N ARG A 196 3.43 -9.09 11.37
CA ARG A 196 4.38 -10.20 11.51
C ARG A 196 3.68 -11.48 11.08
N ALA A 197 4.01 -11.97 9.89
CA ALA A 197 3.48 -13.24 9.40
C ALA A 197 4.07 -14.40 10.23
N PRO A 198 3.28 -15.39 10.68
CA PRO A 198 3.80 -16.49 11.51
C PRO A 198 4.89 -17.33 10.83
N GLN A 199 4.89 -17.38 9.50
CA GLN A 199 5.76 -18.24 8.69
C GLN A 199 6.87 -17.47 7.96
N SER A 200 6.91 -16.13 8.07
CA SER A 200 7.88 -15.30 7.39
C SER A 200 8.46 -14.26 8.33
N ASN A 201 9.78 -14.16 8.35
CA ASN A 201 10.49 -13.09 9.07
C ASN A 201 10.47 -11.76 8.30
N THR A 202 9.96 -11.74 7.07
CA THR A 202 9.86 -10.52 6.28
C THR A 202 8.71 -9.68 6.80
N PRO A 203 8.97 -8.43 7.26
CA PRO A 203 7.91 -7.56 7.75
C PRO A 203 7.01 -7.14 6.58
N VAL A 204 5.69 -7.19 6.75
CA VAL A 204 4.72 -6.79 5.73
C VAL A 204 4.14 -5.44 6.10
N PRO A 205 4.45 -4.34 5.39
CA PRO A 205 3.87 -3.03 5.68
C PRO A 205 2.35 -3.07 5.54
N ILE A 206 1.62 -2.58 6.55
CA ILE A 206 0.14 -2.57 6.58
C ILE A 206 -0.44 -1.17 6.80
N TYR A 207 0.40 -0.23 7.20
CA TYR A 207 0.03 1.18 7.34
C TYR A 207 1.27 2.06 7.23
N ARG A 208 1.11 3.25 6.65
CA ARG A 208 2.10 4.33 6.63
C ARG A 208 1.41 5.64 6.96
N SER A 209 2.04 6.47 7.77
CA SER A 209 1.53 7.81 8.09
C SER A 209 1.47 8.67 6.82
N PRO A 210 0.39 9.44 6.61
CA PRO A 210 0.33 10.41 5.52
C PRO A 210 1.54 11.36 5.52
N GLY A 211 2.10 11.64 4.35
CA GLY A 211 3.24 12.56 4.22
C GLY A 211 4.60 12.00 4.64
N ALA A 212 4.71 10.74 5.05
CA ALA A 212 6.02 10.10 5.20
C ALA A 212 6.75 10.05 3.86
N TYR A 213 8.06 10.23 3.83
CA TYR A 213 8.89 10.25 2.61
C TYR A 213 9.91 9.11 2.57
N PHE A 214 9.50 7.90 2.96
CA PHE A 214 10.38 6.74 2.89
C PHE A 214 10.36 6.10 1.49
N THR A 215 11.54 5.70 1.02
CA THR A 215 11.67 4.72 -0.06
C THR A 215 11.28 3.33 0.43
N LEU A 216 10.98 2.42 -0.49
CA LEU A 216 10.60 1.05 -0.16
C LEU A 216 11.72 0.35 0.61
N ARG A 217 12.97 0.55 0.17
CA ARG A 217 14.14 0.03 0.88
C ARG A 217 14.23 0.54 2.32
N GLN A 218 13.94 1.82 2.55
CA GLN A 218 13.92 2.40 3.90
C GLN A 218 12.79 1.80 4.75
N VAL A 219 11.57 1.71 4.22
CA VAL A 219 10.43 1.07 4.89
C VAL A 219 10.78 -0.35 5.33
N MET A 220 11.34 -1.15 4.42
CA MET A 220 11.71 -2.53 4.71
C MET A 220 12.84 -2.63 5.73
N SER A 221 13.80 -1.70 5.69
CA SER A 221 14.91 -1.64 6.66
C SER A 221 14.42 -1.26 8.05
N LEU A 222 13.51 -0.29 8.15
CA LEU A 222 12.84 0.08 9.40
C LEU A 222 12.05 -1.09 9.99
N GLY A 223 11.32 -1.84 9.15
CA GLY A 223 10.59 -3.03 9.59
C GLY A 223 11.51 -4.11 10.15
N ARG A 224 12.61 -4.42 9.45
CA ARG A 224 13.61 -5.39 9.92
C ARG A 224 14.25 -4.95 11.24
N TRP A 225 14.68 -3.70 11.33
CA TRP A 225 15.22 -3.13 12.56
C TRP A 225 14.23 -3.23 13.72
N ALA A 226 12.98 -2.83 13.50
CA ALA A 226 11.94 -2.86 14.55
C ALA A 226 11.69 -4.28 15.05
N PHE A 227 11.64 -5.27 14.14
CA PHE A 227 11.47 -6.68 14.50
C PHE A 227 12.65 -7.18 15.34
N SER A 228 13.87 -7.00 14.84
CA SER A 228 15.09 -7.45 15.54
C SER A 228 15.26 -6.78 16.90
N ALA A 229 15.04 -5.46 17.00
CA ALA A 229 15.18 -4.72 18.25
C ALA A 229 14.17 -5.20 19.31
N LEU A 230 12.92 -5.43 18.91
CA LEU A 230 11.89 -5.95 19.81
C LEU A 230 12.15 -7.42 20.19
N ASP A 231 12.66 -8.26 19.28
CA ASP A 231 13.02 -9.64 19.59
C ASP A 231 14.16 -9.71 20.61
N VAL A 232 15.19 -8.86 20.46
CA VAL A 232 16.27 -8.72 21.45
C VAL A 232 15.71 -8.27 22.80
N CYS A 233 14.86 -7.24 22.84
CA CYS A 233 14.24 -6.79 24.08
C CYS A 233 13.40 -7.89 24.76
N ASN A 234 12.63 -8.65 23.96
CA ASN A 234 11.81 -9.77 24.44
C ASN A 234 12.64 -10.92 25.02
N ALA A 235 13.84 -11.16 24.48
CA ALA A 235 14.76 -12.16 25.01
C ALA A 235 15.24 -11.83 26.43
N TYR A 236 15.39 -10.53 26.76
CA TYR A 236 15.73 -10.09 28.12
C TYR A 236 14.50 -9.98 29.04
N SER A 237 13.36 -9.55 28.49
CA SER A 237 12.12 -9.40 29.24
C SER A 237 10.91 -9.63 28.36
N ALA A 238 10.11 -10.66 28.68
CA ALA A 238 8.86 -10.94 27.97
C ALA A 238 7.82 -9.81 28.05
N ARG A 239 8.03 -8.82 28.94
CA ARG A 239 7.21 -7.61 29.09
C ARG A 239 7.72 -6.44 28.24
N ALA A 240 8.91 -6.53 27.65
CA ALA A 240 9.41 -5.48 26.79
C ALA A 240 8.55 -5.40 25.51
N ARG A 241 7.99 -4.23 25.26
CA ARG A 241 7.12 -3.96 24.11
C ARG A 241 7.54 -2.74 23.32
N ILE A 242 8.64 -2.12 23.71
CA ILE A 242 9.17 -0.87 23.15
C ILE A 242 10.68 -1.02 23.01
N ALA A 243 11.21 -0.62 21.88
CA ALA A 243 12.64 -0.42 21.64
C ALA A 243 12.85 0.98 21.04
N ALA A 244 13.96 1.61 21.36
CA ALA A 244 14.26 2.97 20.90
C ALA A 244 15.75 3.12 20.61
N THR A 245 16.08 3.95 19.64
CA THR A 245 17.46 4.35 19.36
C THR A 245 17.51 5.80 18.88
N LEU A 246 18.66 6.44 19.09
CA LEU A 246 19.06 7.66 18.40
C LEU A 246 19.67 7.24 17.05
N VAL A 247 19.23 7.85 15.95
CA VAL A 247 19.83 7.63 14.62
C VAL A 247 20.95 8.63 14.42
N GLU A 248 20.61 9.91 14.59
CA GLU A 248 21.50 11.06 14.53
C GLU A 248 21.06 12.08 15.60
N PRO A 249 21.90 13.07 15.96
CA PRO A 249 21.49 14.10 16.90
C PRO A 249 20.19 14.80 16.49
N GLY A 250 19.13 14.61 17.28
CA GLY A 250 17.80 15.16 17.00
C GLY A 250 16.84 14.19 16.31
N GLU A 251 17.32 13.05 15.80
CA GLU A 251 16.50 12.05 15.12
C GLU A 251 16.41 10.75 15.90
N TYR A 252 15.18 10.33 16.22
CA TYR A 252 14.91 9.18 17.06
C TYR A 252 14.03 8.16 16.33
N LEU A 253 14.35 6.88 16.50
CA LEU A 253 13.45 5.79 16.12
C LEU A 253 12.86 5.13 17.36
N VAL A 254 11.55 4.89 17.32
CA VAL A 254 10.81 4.16 18.35
C VAL A 254 10.06 3.02 17.68
N ALA A 255 10.36 1.79 18.07
CA ALA A 255 9.59 0.61 17.71
C ALA A 255 8.72 0.16 18.89
N TRP A 256 7.50 -0.30 18.61
CA TRP A 256 6.66 -0.94 19.62
C TRP A 256 5.79 -2.05 19.05
N GLN A 257 5.39 -2.98 19.91
CA GLN A 257 4.44 -4.04 19.57
C GLN A 257 3.12 -3.82 20.29
N SER A 258 2.01 -3.84 19.55
CA SER A 258 0.65 -3.70 20.07
C SER A 258 -0.31 -4.57 19.27
N ARG A 259 -1.05 -5.46 19.94
CA ARG A 259 -2.18 -6.23 19.35
C ARG A 259 -1.84 -6.96 18.03
N GLY A 260 -0.64 -7.55 17.95
CA GLY A 260 -0.16 -8.28 16.77
C GLY A 260 0.48 -7.40 15.68
N VAL A 261 0.56 -6.08 15.89
CA VAL A 261 1.20 -5.12 15.00
C VAL A 261 2.53 -4.70 15.59
N VAL A 262 3.57 -4.66 14.75
CA VAL A 262 4.84 -4.00 15.07
C VAL A 262 4.84 -2.67 14.35
N SER A 263 5.10 -1.59 15.06
CA SER A 263 5.14 -0.25 14.48
C SER A 263 6.47 0.41 14.76
N VAL A 264 6.89 1.27 13.85
CA VAL A 264 8.06 2.14 14.00
C VAL A 264 7.65 3.58 13.71
N ALA A 265 8.16 4.51 14.50
CA ALA A 265 8.07 5.94 14.25
C ALA A 265 9.47 6.56 14.24
N GLN A 266 9.72 7.40 13.24
CA GLN A 266 10.81 8.35 13.18
C GLN A 266 10.32 9.69 13.71
N CYS A 267 11.04 10.23 14.69
CA CYS A 267 10.74 11.51 15.34
C CYS A 267 11.90 12.47 15.07
N GLU A 268 11.58 13.65 14.53
CA GLU A 268 12.56 14.71 14.25
C GLU A 268 12.89 15.57 15.49
N ASP A 269 12.25 15.29 16.63
CA ASP A 269 12.49 16.01 17.87
C ASP A 269 12.28 15.14 19.13
N SER A 270 12.92 15.55 20.22
CA SER A 270 12.91 14.83 21.49
C SER A 270 11.55 14.85 22.21
N MET A 271 10.70 15.86 21.96
CA MET A 271 9.37 15.94 22.57
C MET A 271 8.43 14.93 21.94
N SER A 272 8.44 14.80 20.61
CA SER A 272 7.71 13.80 19.85
C SER A 272 8.13 12.39 20.26
N PHE A 273 9.44 12.15 20.37
CA PHE A 273 10.00 10.92 20.91
C PHE A 273 9.46 10.60 22.31
N ALA A 274 9.62 11.53 23.26
CA ALA A 274 9.19 11.36 24.65
C ALA A 274 7.67 11.14 24.75
N PHE A 275 6.88 11.80 23.91
CA PHE A 275 5.44 11.64 23.84
C PHE A 275 5.05 10.21 23.43
N ILE A 276 5.63 9.67 22.35
CA ILE A 276 5.34 8.31 21.88
C ILE A 276 5.75 7.29 22.94
N VAL A 277 6.97 7.38 23.47
CA VAL A 277 7.47 6.47 24.51
C VAL A 277 6.59 6.52 25.74
N GLY A 278 6.27 7.72 26.25
CA GLY A 278 5.42 7.89 27.44
C GLY A 278 4.00 7.37 27.23
N LYS A 279 3.41 7.57 26.05
CA LYS A 279 2.07 7.06 25.74
C LYS A 279 2.05 5.54 25.63
N ARG A 280 3.10 4.92 25.06
CA ARG A 280 3.18 3.47 24.91
C ARG A 280 3.56 2.76 26.21
N ALA A 281 4.43 3.32 27.03
CA ALA A 281 4.77 2.77 28.34
C ALA A 281 3.54 2.65 29.26
N ARG A 282 2.62 3.63 29.21
CA ARG A 282 1.35 3.60 29.95
C ARG A 282 0.31 2.63 29.40
N ALA A 283 0.40 2.26 28.13
CA ALA A 283 -0.51 1.28 27.53
C ALA A 283 -0.11 -0.17 27.86
N THR A 284 1.12 -0.37 28.35
CA THR A 284 1.70 -1.69 28.68
C THR A 284 1.71 -2.00 30.18
N SER A 285 1.41 -1.02 31.03
CA SER A 285 1.22 -1.17 32.48
C SER A 285 -0.20 -1.61 32.81
#